data_AF-A0A9D3A018-F1
#
_entry.id   AF-A0A9D3A018-F1
#
_cell.length_a   1.000
_cell.length_b   1.000
_cell.length_c   1.000
_cell.angle_alpha   90.00
_cell.angle_beta   90.00
_cell.angle_gamma   90.00
#
_symmetry.space_group_name_H-M   'P 1'
#
loop_
_entity.id
_entity.type
_entity.pdbx_description
1 polymer ?
#
loop_
_entity_poly.entity_id
_entity_poly.type
_entity_poly.pdbx_seq_one_letter_code
_entity_poly.pdbx_strand_id
1 'polypeptide(L)'
;AHKVFVSMNDRGLSLTSAEMLKGYLLSEVADDKLREKLNESWKAKMLALKELGKSEEEDCIKAWLRAKYADSIRENKKGAKPEDFDLIGGSFHKWVRDEHARLGLDSSEDFERFIEEFCKFADIYIRIKRREWTFDEKQPYLFYNAALSFTLQSQLCLAPIRAEDVGDVVERKLLLVSRFIDILIYTRAVNYRSMDYSTIKYAMFQLTKRIRNLDAGELAAQLAKEVGDLGMSIDGAWSDFRLNFYTKKYIRHMLARITDYVERGCGKPGHYLEYVAVKSKRPFEVEHIITDHFEWYQDEYGSREEFEATRNRPGNLLLLDKSTNASINDDRYPDKLPVYGSEKGNVLSAALVASWYRHNPRFLRFMADAGFDFKPYDSFGRDEIAERSGLVESLALALWTPDFDNLAANGIAE
;
A
#
# COMPACT_ATOMS: atom_id res chain seq x y z
N ALA A 1 -29.73 34.71 13.22
CA ALA A 1 -28.62 35.52 12.66
C ALA A 1 -27.32 34.75 12.82
N HIS A 2 -26.79 34.17 11.74
CA HIS A 2 -25.52 33.44 11.79
C HIS A 2 -24.36 34.43 11.91
N LYS A 3 -23.75 34.54 13.10
CA LYS A 3 -22.44 35.19 13.24
C LYS A 3 -21.40 34.28 12.60
N VAL A 4 -21.04 34.58 11.35
CA VAL A 4 -19.79 34.10 10.75
C VAL A 4 -18.66 34.84 11.47
N PHE A 5 -18.11 34.24 12.52
CA PHE A 5 -16.81 34.67 13.02
C PHE A 5 -15.77 34.15 12.03
N VAL A 6 -15.33 35.03 11.13
CA VAL A 6 -13.99 34.89 10.56
C VAL A 6 -13.05 35.28 11.70
N SER A 7 -12.66 34.31 12.52
CA SER A 7 -11.58 34.52 13.47
C SER A 7 -10.29 34.67 12.67
N MET A 8 -9.68 35.85 12.77
CA MET A 8 -8.33 36.09 12.26
C MET A 8 -7.33 35.67 13.34
N ASN A 9 -6.22 35.05 12.96
CA ASN A 9 -5.09 34.84 13.87
C ASN A 9 -4.37 36.15 14.17
N ASP A 10 -3.41 36.11 15.09
CA ASP A 10 -2.56 37.24 15.50
C ASP A 10 -1.75 37.87 14.34
N ARG A 11 -1.80 37.29 13.14
CA ARG A 11 -1.15 37.77 11.90
C ARG A 11 -2.14 38.29 10.85
N GLY A 12 -3.43 38.40 11.19
CA GLY A 12 -4.48 38.91 10.29
C GLY A 12 -4.94 37.92 9.20
N LEU A 13 -4.56 36.64 9.30
CA LEU A 13 -5.01 35.58 8.38
C LEU A 13 -6.22 34.84 8.98
N SER A 14 -7.13 34.35 8.15
CA SER A 14 -8.22 33.48 8.60
C SER A 14 -7.67 32.24 9.31
N LEU A 15 -8.29 31.84 10.43
CA LEU A 15 -7.94 30.59 11.10
C LEU A 15 -8.12 29.40 10.15
N THR A 16 -7.18 28.47 10.21
CA THR A 16 -7.30 27.14 9.59
C THR A 16 -8.41 26.32 10.26
N SER A 17 -8.90 25.27 9.59
CA SER A 17 -9.90 24.38 10.21
C SER A 17 -9.37 23.72 11.48
N ALA A 18 -8.08 23.37 11.51
CA ALA A 18 -7.44 22.79 12.69
C ALA A 18 -7.39 23.78 13.86
N GLU A 19 -7.07 25.05 13.61
CA GLU A 19 -7.07 26.09 14.66
C GLU A 19 -8.48 26.39 15.18
N MET A 20 -9.48 26.43 14.29
CA MET A 20 -10.89 26.61 14.70
C MET A 20 -11.38 25.45 15.57
N LEU A 21 -11.07 24.20 15.20
CA LEU A 21 -11.42 23.03 16.01
C LEU A 21 -10.76 23.11 17.39
N LYS A 22 -9.45 23.39 17.43
CA LYS A 22 -8.71 23.53 18.68
C LYS A 22 -9.31 24.59 19.60
N GLY A 23 -9.64 25.76 19.06
CA GLY A 23 -10.23 26.85 19.84
C GLY A 23 -11.56 26.46 20.48
N TYR A 24 -12.42 25.77 19.73
CA TYR A 24 -13.68 25.23 20.25
C TYR A 24 -13.45 24.18 21.35
N LEU A 25 -12.61 23.17 21.11
CA LEU A 25 -12.40 22.11 22.09
C LEU A 25 -11.82 22.65 23.41
N LEU A 26 -10.86 23.59 23.34
CA LEU A 26 -10.26 24.17 24.54
C LEU A 26 -11.18 25.12 25.29
N SER A 27 -12.12 25.79 24.61
CA SER A 27 -13.06 26.71 25.29
C SER A 27 -14.04 25.98 26.22
N GLU A 28 -14.30 24.70 25.96
CA GLU A 28 -15.21 23.87 26.75
C GLU A 28 -14.51 23.15 27.92
N VAL A 29 -13.17 23.23 28.01
CA VAL A 29 -12.41 22.70 29.16
C VAL A 29 -12.42 23.74 30.28
N ALA A 30 -12.98 23.43 31.44
CA ALA A 30 -13.22 24.39 32.53
C ALA A 30 -11.94 24.77 33.31
N ASP A 31 -11.07 23.80 33.61
CA ASP A 31 -9.85 24.04 34.40
C ASP A 31 -8.75 24.69 33.55
N ASP A 32 -8.27 25.86 33.96
CA ASP A 32 -7.29 26.64 33.19
C ASP A 32 -5.92 25.95 33.06
N LYS A 33 -5.46 25.25 34.11
CA LYS A 33 -4.16 24.55 34.08
C LYS A 33 -4.22 23.34 33.16
N LEU A 34 -5.31 22.60 33.23
CA LEU A 34 -5.58 21.48 32.32
C LEU A 34 -5.71 21.99 30.88
N ARG A 35 -6.46 23.06 30.66
CA ARG A 35 -6.60 23.70 29.33
C ARG A 35 -5.24 24.09 28.77
N GLU A 36 -4.34 24.66 29.58
CA GLU A 36 -2.97 24.97 29.18
C GLU A 36 -2.16 23.72 28.81
N LYS A 37 -2.21 22.66 29.63
CA LYS A 37 -1.56 21.37 29.35
C LYS A 37 -2.04 20.74 28.03
N LEU A 38 -3.35 20.72 27.80
CA LEU A 38 -3.96 20.20 26.57
C LEU A 38 -3.59 21.04 25.34
N ASN A 39 -3.56 22.36 25.51
CA ASN A 39 -3.12 23.30 24.47
C ASN A 39 -1.68 23.03 24.04
N GLU A 40 -0.76 22.81 24.99
CA GLU A 40 0.63 22.50 24.70
C GLU A 40 0.79 21.13 24.02
N SER A 41 0.07 20.10 24.47
CA SER A 41 0.06 18.79 23.79
C SER A 41 -0.45 18.91 22.35
N TRP A 42 -1.56 19.61 22.13
CA TRP A 42 -2.10 19.85 20.78
C TRP A 42 -1.09 20.58 19.90
N LYS A 43 -0.46 21.67 20.40
CA LYS A 43 0.55 22.42 19.66
C LYS A 43 1.73 21.53 19.26
N ALA A 44 2.21 20.68 20.16
CA ALA A 44 3.29 19.75 19.88
C ALA A 44 2.91 18.77 18.75
N LYS A 45 1.68 18.23 18.75
CA LYS A 45 1.20 17.36 17.65
C LYS A 45 1.08 18.11 16.33
N MET A 46 0.53 19.33 16.34
CA MET A 46 0.44 20.15 15.13
C MET A 46 1.82 20.45 14.54
N LEU A 47 2.83 20.71 15.37
CA LEU A 47 4.20 20.93 14.91
C LEU A 47 4.78 19.67 14.26
N ALA A 48 4.66 18.52 14.92
CA ALA A 48 5.15 17.25 14.37
C ALA A 48 4.44 16.86 13.06
N LEU A 49 3.14 17.16 12.93
CA LEU A 49 2.39 16.93 11.69
C LEU A 49 2.85 17.87 10.57
N LYS A 50 3.13 19.15 10.86
CA LYS A 50 3.69 20.11 9.88
C LYS A 50 5.03 19.66 9.31
N GLU A 51 5.86 19.00 10.12
CA GLU A 51 7.15 18.46 9.68
C GLU A 51 7.01 17.32 8.67
N LEU A 52 5.89 16.61 8.66
CA LEU A 52 5.61 15.56 7.67
C LEU A 52 5.32 16.13 6.30
N GLY A 53 4.69 17.30 6.20
CA GLY A 53 4.35 17.85 4.90
C GLY A 53 3.22 18.88 4.94
N LYS A 54 2.84 19.34 3.74
CA LYS A 54 1.79 20.33 3.58
C LYS A 54 0.42 19.74 3.91
N SER A 55 -0.33 20.41 4.78
CA SER A 55 -1.71 20.06 5.16
C SER A 55 -1.89 18.75 5.95
N GLU A 56 -0.79 18.13 6.40
CA GLU A 56 -0.82 16.87 7.15
C GLU A 56 -1.58 17.01 8.49
N GLU A 57 -1.65 18.21 9.07
CA GLU A 57 -2.42 18.46 10.27
C GLU A 57 -3.92 18.26 10.04
N GLU A 58 -4.44 18.83 8.95
CA GLU A 58 -5.85 18.66 8.60
C GLU A 58 -6.14 17.23 8.12
N ASP A 59 -5.22 16.64 7.36
CA ASP A 59 -5.41 15.29 6.84
C ASP A 59 -5.38 14.23 7.96
N CYS A 60 -4.54 14.42 8.98
CA CYS A 60 -4.57 13.63 10.21
C CYS A 60 -5.92 13.73 10.92
N ILE A 61 -6.42 14.95 11.15
CA ILE A 61 -7.73 15.15 11.82
C ILE A 61 -8.85 14.52 11.00
N LYS A 62 -8.86 14.72 9.67
CA LYS A 62 -9.86 14.12 8.77
C LYS A 62 -9.79 12.59 8.80
N ALA A 63 -8.60 12.01 8.74
CA ALA A 63 -8.41 10.56 8.76
C ALA A 63 -8.89 9.96 10.09
N TRP A 64 -8.53 10.56 11.22
CA TRP A 64 -8.99 10.15 12.54
C TRP A 64 -10.51 10.24 12.69
N LEU A 65 -11.11 11.40 12.38
CA LEU A 65 -12.55 11.59 12.50
C LEU A 65 -13.33 10.63 11.59
N ARG A 66 -12.86 10.38 10.36
CA ARG A 66 -13.47 9.39 9.46
C ARG A 66 -13.32 7.97 9.97
N ALA A 67 -12.16 7.62 10.51
CA ALA A 67 -11.89 6.30 11.05
C ALA A 67 -12.80 5.98 12.24
N LYS A 68 -12.96 6.94 13.15
CA LYS A 68 -13.59 6.72 14.46
C LYS A 68 -15.07 7.09 14.52
N TYR A 69 -15.49 8.12 13.78
CA TYR A 69 -16.78 8.78 14.04
C TYR A 69 -17.70 8.94 12.83
N ALA A 70 -17.21 8.79 11.59
CA ALA A 70 -18.08 8.92 10.42
C ALA A 70 -19.00 7.69 10.25
N ASP A 71 -20.31 7.89 10.26
CA ASP A 71 -21.28 6.79 10.12
C ASP A 71 -22.02 6.78 8.78
N SER A 72 -21.97 7.90 8.07
CA SER A 72 -22.64 8.11 6.80
C SER A 72 -21.70 8.68 5.72
N ILE A 73 -22.03 8.45 4.45
CA ILE A 73 -21.31 8.97 3.29
C ILE A 73 -22.32 9.25 2.18
N ARG A 74 -22.14 10.38 1.49
CA ARG A 74 -23.02 10.78 0.40
C ARG A 74 -23.27 9.63 -0.56
N GLU A 75 -24.55 9.36 -0.79
CA GLU A 75 -25.00 8.41 -1.79
C GLU A 75 -24.56 8.80 -3.21
N ASN A 76 -24.27 7.80 -4.04
CA ASN A 76 -23.93 8.00 -5.45
C ASN A 76 -25.18 8.26 -6.31
N LYS A 77 -25.98 9.28 -5.95
CA LYS A 77 -27.15 9.73 -6.72
C LYS A 77 -27.16 11.25 -6.91
N LYS A 78 -27.75 11.71 -8.01
CA LYS A 78 -27.83 13.14 -8.35
C LYS A 78 -28.59 13.89 -7.25
N GLY A 79 -28.02 14.98 -6.75
CA GLY A 79 -28.62 15.80 -5.69
C GLY A 79 -28.44 15.27 -4.26
N ALA A 80 -27.69 14.18 -4.06
CA ALA A 80 -27.37 13.69 -2.73
C ALA A 80 -26.57 14.75 -1.94
N LYS A 81 -26.93 14.94 -0.67
CA LYS A 81 -26.29 15.91 0.22
C LYS A 81 -24.96 15.34 0.76
N PRO A 82 -23.96 16.20 1.06
CA PRO A 82 -22.82 15.78 1.86
C PRO A 82 -23.28 15.20 3.20
N GLU A 83 -22.69 14.08 3.61
CA GLU A 83 -22.92 13.44 4.91
C GLU A 83 -21.61 13.38 5.71
N ASP A 84 -21.54 12.62 6.82
CA ASP A 84 -20.41 12.67 7.77
C ASP A 84 -19.04 12.63 7.08
N PHE A 85 -18.81 11.61 6.24
CA PHE A 85 -17.53 11.44 5.56
C PHE A 85 -17.15 12.65 4.69
N ASP A 86 -18.11 13.25 4.00
CA ASP A 86 -17.90 14.40 3.10
C ASP A 86 -17.75 15.70 3.91
N LEU A 87 -18.58 15.89 4.95
CA LEU A 87 -18.57 17.05 5.85
C LEU A 87 -17.27 17.12 6.65
N ILE A 88 -16.77 15.99 7.15
CA ILE A 88 -15.45 15.91 7.78
C ILE A 88 -14.36 16.29 6.77
N GLY A 89 -14.48 15.84 5.51
CA GLY A 89 -13.52 16.16 4.46
C GLY A 89 -13.39 17.64 4.14
N GLY A 90 -14.48 18.41 4.23
CA GLY A 90 -14.51 19.83 3.90
C GLY A 90 -14.44 20.77 5.09
N SER A 91 -15.17 20.48 6.17
CA SER A 91 -15.36 21.39 7.32
C SER A 91 -15.49 20.62 8.63
N PHE A 92 -14.48 19.79 8.95
CA PHE A 92 -14.49 18.95 10.16
C PHE A 92 -14.70 19.74 11.46
N HIS A 93 -14.15 20.95 11.59
CA HIS A 93 -14.30 21.78 12.79
C HIS A 93 -15.77 22.12 13.07
N LYS A 94 -16.53 22.40 12.01
CA LYS A 94 -17.97 22.65 12.09
C LYS A 94 -18.72 21.36 12.37
N TRP A 95 -18.36 20.28 11.70
CA TRP A 95 -18.99 18.97 11.92
C TRP A 95 -18.84 18.52 13.38
N VAL A 96 -17.65 18.60 13.98
CA VAL A 96 -17.43 18.22 15.39
C VAL A 96 -18.31 19.04 16.34
N ARG A 97 -18.40 20.36 16.13
CA ARG A 97 -19.25 21.23 16.95
C ARG A 97 -20.74 20.93 16.77
N ASP A 98 -21.18 20.82 15.52
CA ASP A 98 -22.59 20.60 15.19
C ASP A 98 -23.04 19.18 15.66
N GLU A 99 -22.11 18.22 15.74
CA GLU A 99 -22.34 16.82 16.15
C GLU A 99 -21.87 16.50 17.58
N HIS A 100 -21.55 17.50 18.41
CA HIS A 100 -20.95 17.33 19.73
C HIS A 100 -21.71 16.32 20.62
N ALA A 101 -23.04 16.37 20.64
CA ALA A 101 -23.87 15.44 21.41
C ALA A 101 -23.72 13.98 20.93
N ARG A 102 -23.59 13.75 19.60
CA ARG A 102 -23.36 12.41 19.04
C ARG A 102 -21.94 11.91 19.34
N LEU A 103 -20.99 12.83 19.49
CA LEU A 103 -19.62 12.54 19.91
C LEU A 103 -19.50 12.36 21.43
N GLY A 104 -20.58 12.57 22.20
CA GLY A 104 -20.57 12.50 23.66
C GLY A 104 -19.78 13.63 24.32
N LEU A 105 -19.76 14.82 23.72
CA LEU A 105 -19.05 16.00 24.21
C LEU A 105 -19.99 16.90 25.03
N ASP A 106 -20.33 16.45 26.25
CA ASP A 106 -21.32 17.11 27.12
C ASP A 106 -20.70 17.82 28.33
N SER A 107 -19.50 17.41 28.74
CA SER A 107 -18.79 17.91 29.93
C SER A 107 -17.34 18.26 29.65
N SER A 108 -16.72 19.07 30.52
CA SER A 108 -15.30 19.43 30.42
C SER A 108 -14.39 18.19 30.33
N GLU A 109 -14.72 17.13 31.06
CA GLU A 109 -13.98 15.87 31.06
C GLU A 109 -14.12 15.11 29.73
N ASP A 110 -15.23 15.26 29.01
CA ASP A 110 -15.40 14.68 27.67
C ASP A 110 -14.49 15.38 26.65
N PHE A 111 -14.42 16.71 26.69
CA PHE A 111 -13.52 17.49 25.83
C PHE A 111 -12.04 17.21 26.11
N GLU A 112 -11.67 17.03 27.40
CA GLU A 112 -10.33 16.55 27.77
C GLU A 112 -10.02 15.21 27.10
N ARG A 113 -10.87 14.20 27.31
CA ARG A 113 -10.68 12.85 26.73
C ARG A 113 -10.59 12.88 25.21
N PHE A 114 -11.41 13.69 24.54
CA PHE A 114 -11.41 13.82 23.09
C PHE A 114 -10.11 14.44 22.54
N ILE A 115 -9.55 15.44 23.24
CA ILE A 115 -8.25 16.03 22.89
C ILE A 115 -7.13 15.03 23.12
N GLU A 116 -7.14 14.30 24.24
CA GLU A 116 -6.13 13.28 24.54
C GLU A 116 -6.18 12.12 23.53
N GLU A 117 -7.38 11.67 23.17
CA GLU A 117 -7.57 10.68 22.11
C GLU A 117 -6.98 11.18 20.79
N PHE A 118 -7.32 12.39 20.34
CA PHE A 118 -6.72 12.96 19.13
C PHE A 118 -5.18 12.95 19.21
N CYS A 119 -4.59 13.32 20.35
CA CYS A 119 -3.14 13.32 20.51
C CYS A 119 -2.53 11.93 20.31
N LYS A 120 -3.17 10.88 20.84
CA LYS A 120 -2.77 9.48 20.61
C LYS A 120 -2.86 9.11 19.14
N PHE A 121 -3.97 9.43 18.48
CA PHE A 121 -4.17 9.09 17.06
C PHE A 121 -3.23 9.88 16.15
N ALA A 122 -2.87 11.11 16.50
CA ALA A 122 -1.83 11.88 15.81
C ALA A 122 -0.47 11.17 15.90
N ASP A 123 -0.09 10.60 17.04
CA ASP A 123 1.16 9.83 17.16
C ASP A 123 1.16 8.56 16.30
N ILE A 124 0.03 7.88 16.19
CA ILE A 124 -0.13 6.71 15.30
C ILE A 124 -0.04 7.16 13.84
N TYR A 125 -0.74 8.23 13.47
CA TYR A 125 -0.70 8.78 12.12
C TYR A 125 0.72 9.18 11.72
N ILE A 126 1.47 9.85 12.58
CA ILE A 126 2.88 10.22 12.34
C ILE A 126 3.74 8.98 12.10
N ARG A 127 3.56 7.91 12.89
CA ARG A 127 4.25 6.64 12.67
C ARG A 127 3.92 6.01 11.32
N ILE A 128 2.63 6.00 10.94
CA ILE A 128 2.18 5.53 9.62
C ILE A 128 2.88 6.32 8.53
N LYS A 129 2.82 7.65 8.54
CA LYS A 129 3.41 8.52 7.51
C LYS A 129 4.92 8.36 7.38
N ARG A 130 5.64 8.20 8.48
CA ARG A 130 7.09 7.91 8.44
C ARG A 130 7.38 6.60 7.72
N ARG A 131 6.57 5.55 7.96
CA ARG A 131 6.71 4.24 7.31
C ARG A 131 6.21 4.19 5.87
N GLU A 132 5.34 5.12 5.48
CA GLU A 132 5.00 5.32 4.06
C GLU A 132 6.21 5.82 3.25
N TRP A 133 7.18 6.49 3.89
CA TRP A 133 8.33 7.12 3.22
C TRP A 133 9.66 6.44 3.52
N THR A 134 9.77 5.76 4.66
CA THR A 134 10.97 5.05 5.10
C THR A 134 10.60 3.60 5.30
N PHE A 135 11.29 2.71 4.59
CA PHE A 135 11.04 1.28 4.68
C PHE A 135 11.38 0.75 6.08
N ASP A 136 10.48 -0.07 6.61
CA ASP A 136 10.59 -0.72 7.91
C ASP A 136 10.28 -2.20 7.70
N GLU A 137 11.25 -3.09 7.90
CA GLU A 137 11.08 -4.53 7.69
C GLU A 137 10.01 -5.14 8.59
N LYS A 138 9.74 -4.52 9.74
CA LYS A 138 8.69 -4.94 10.67
C LYS A 138 7.29 -4.49 10.24
N GLN A 139 7.20 -3.49 9.37
CA GLN A 139 5.95 -2.91 8.86
C GLN A 139 6.03 -2.61 7.36
N PRO A 140 6.40 -3.59 6.51
CA PRO A 140 6.83 -3.33 5.15
C PRO A 140 5.67 -2.88 4.25
N TYR A 141 4.45 -3.32 4.56
CA TYR A 141 3.27 -3.09 3.73
C TYR A 141 2.87 -1.61 3.69
N LEU A 142 3.09 -0.84 4.76
CA LEU A 142 2.83 0.60 4.75
C LEU A 142 3.62 1.32 3.64
N PHE A 143 4.88 0.94 3.47
CA PHE A 143 5.76 1.44 2.42
C PHE A 143 5.32 0.95 1.03
N TYR A 144 5.02 -0.34 0.89
CA TYR A 144 4.60 -0.92 -0.39
C TYR A 144 3.31 -0.28 -0.92
N ASN A 145 2.32 -0.11 -0.04
CA ASN A 145 1.03 0.49 -0.38
C ASN A 145 1.18 1.96 -0.78
N ALA A 146 2.02 2.71 -0.05
CA ALA A 146 2.31 4.11 -0.35
C ALA A 146 3.04 4.28 -1.69
N ALA A 147 3.98 3.38 -2.00
CA ALA A 147 4.68 3.36 -3.27
C ALA A 147 3.73 3.15 -4.47
N LEU A 148 2.59 2.49 -4.26
CA LEU A 148 1.52 2.31 -5.26
C LEU A 148 0.42 3.38 -5.17
N SER A 149 0.60 4.38 -4.31
CA SER A 149 -0.27 5.55 -4.10
C SER A 149 -1.65 5.23 -3.54
N PHE A 150 -1.76 4.28 -2.60
CA PHE A 150 -3.01 4.02 -1.90
C PHE A 150 -3.31 5.13 -0.87
N THR A 151 -4.35 5.94 -1.11
CA THR A 151 -4.59 7.20 -0.39
C THR A 151 -5.41 7.09 0.90
N LEU A 152 -6.07 5.96 1.15
CA LEU A 152 -6.95 5.74 2.32
C LEU A 152 -6.29 4.94 3.45
N GLN A 153 -4.97 4.73 3.37
CA GLN A 153 -4.21 3.87 4.27
C GLN A 153 -4.35 4.29 5.73
N SER A 154 -4.07 5.56 6.06
CA SER A 154 -4.16 6.05 7.45
C SER A 154 -5.56 5.88 8.03
N GLN A 155 -6.62 6.19 7.28
CA GLN A 155 -7.99 6.04 7.78
C GLN A 155 -8.30 4.58 8.15
N LEU A 156 -7.96 3.63 7.28
CA LEU A 156 -8.19 2.21 7.55
C LEU A 156 -7.35 1.73 8.74
N CYS A 157 -6.08 2.14 8.80
CA CYS A 157 -5.17 1.74 9.87
C CYS A 157 -5.61 2.27 11.25
N LEU A 158 -6.20 3.46 11.31
CA LEU A 158 -6.68 4.04 12.57
C LEU A 158 -8.02 3.43 13.04
N ALA A 159 -8.84 2.91 12.12
CA ALA A 159 -10.18 2.41 12.44
C ALA A 159 -10.22 1.34 13.56
N PRO A 160 -9.40 0.26 13.53
CA PRO A 160 -9.46 -0.79 14.55
C PRO A 160 -8.84 -0.42 15.90
N ILE A 161 -8.08 0.68 15.97
CA ILE A 161 -7.37 1.07 17.19
C ILE A 161 -8.37 1.55 18.26
N ARG A 162 -8.31 0.99 19.46
CA ARG A 162 -9.09 1.41 20.63
C ARG A 162 -8.31 2.41 21.49
N ALA A 163 -8.99 3.12 22.39
CA ALA A 163 -8.37 4.14 23.25
C ALA A 163 -7.34 3.54 24.23
N GLU A 164 -7.52 2.28 24.61
CA GLU A 164 -6.68 1.50 25.51
C GLU A 164 -5.50 0.79 24.81
N ASP A 165 -5.52 0.65 23.48
CA ASP A 165 -4.46 -0.06 22.76
C ASP A 165 -3.11 0.66 22.87
N VAL A 166 -2.05 -0.06 23.22
CA VAL A 166 -0.68 0.47 23.33
C VAL A 166 0.33 -0.52 22.76
N GLY A 167 1.55 -0.02 22.51
CA GLY A 167 2.70 -0.85 22.09
C GLY A 167 2.37 -1.81 20.95
N ASP A 168 2.68 -3.09 21.16
CA ASP A 168 2.58 -4.15 20.15
C ASP A 168 1.17 -4.40 19.63
N VAL A 169 0.12 -4.10 20.42
CA VAL A 169 -1.27 -4.25 19.97
C VAL A 169 -1.57 -3.28 18.82
N VAL A 170 -1.13 -2.03 18.95
CA VAL A 170 -1.28 -1.03 17.88
C VAL A 170 -0.49 -1.48 16.66
N GLU A 171 0.77 -1.87 16.85
CA GLU A 171 1.65 -2.28 15.75
C GLU A 171 1.09 -3.50 15.00
N ARG A 172 0.55 -4.49 15.71
CA ARG A 172 -0.09 -5.66 15.12
C ARG A 172 -1.32 -5.30 14.28
N LYS A 173 -2.18 -4.40 14.78
CA LYS A 173 -3.35 -3.92 14.03
C LYS A 173 -2.94 -3.13 12.76
N LEU A 174 -1.89 -2.31 12.84
CA LEU A 174 -1.34 -1.63 11.67
C LEU A 174 -0.83 -2.63 10.63
N LEU A 175 -0.13 -3.69 11.07
CA LEU A 175 0.40 -4.72 10.19
C LEU A 175 -0.72 -5.48 9.48
N LEU A 176 -1.76 -5.90 10.22
CA LEU A 176 -2.93 -6.58 9.67
C LEU A 176 -3.65 -5.74 8.60
N VAL A 177 -3.95 -4.47 8.90
CA VAL A 177 -4.65 -3.60 7.94
C VAL A 177 -3.79 -3.29 6.72
N SER A 178 -2.51 -2.97 6.92
CA SER A 178 -1.61 -2.68 5.80
C SER A 178 -1.36 -3.92 4.93
N ARG A 179 -1.28 -5.12 5.51
CA ARG A 179 -1.25 -6.39 4.78
C ARG A 179 -2.50 -6.60 3.93
N PHE A 180 -3.69 -6.33 4.49
CA PHE A 180 -4.94 -6.42 3.73
C PHE A 180 -4.94 -5.47 2.53
N ILE A 181 -4.52 -4.23 2.72
CA ILE A 181 -4.43 -3.25 1.64
C ILE A 181 -3.48 -3.74 0.54
N ASP A 182 -2.35 -4.35 0.91
CA ASP A 182 -1.36 -4.90 -0.03
C ASP A 182 -1.99 -5.99 -0.92
N ILE A 183 -2.68 -6.96 -0.30
CA ILE A 183 -3.41 -8.03 -1.01
C ILE A 183 -4.50 -7.43 -1.91
N LEU A 184 -5.26 -6.46 -1.40
CA LEU A 184 -6.34 -5.79 -2.14
C LEU A 184 -5.81 -5.09 -3.40
N ILE A 185 -4.68 -4.38 -3.29
CA ILE A 185 -4.06 -3.66 -4.42
C ILE A 185 -3.73 -4.63 -5.55
N TYR A 186 -3.03 -5.72 -5.27
CA TYR A 186 -2.62 -6.68 -6.31
C TYR A 186 -3.79 -7.48 -6.86
N THR A 187 -4.72 -7.91 -6.00
CA THR A 187 -5.96 -8.57 -6.45
C THR A 187 -6.72 -7.68 -7.45
N ARG A 188 -6.88 -6.39 -7.14
CA ARG A 188 -7.56 -5.45 -8.03
C ARG A 188 -6.76 -5.13 -9.29
N ALA A 189 -5.45 -4.94 -9.19
CA ALA A 189 -4.60 -4.60 -10.32
C ALA A 189 -4.55 -5.73 -11.37
N VAL A 190 -4.44 -6.98 -10.93
CA VAL A 190 -4.48 -8.18 -11.79
C VAL A 190 -5.84 -8.31 -12.48
N ASN A 191 -6.92 -7.97 -11.77
CA ASN A 191 -8.29 -7.97 -12.28
C ASN A 191 -8.69 -6.68 -13.03
N TYR A 192 -7.74 -5.81 -13.37
CA TYR A 192 -7.99 -4.53 -14.08
C TYR A 192 -9.05 -3.64 -13.41
N ARG A 193 -9.14 -3.67 -12.07
CA ARG A 193 -10.04 -2.83 -11.27
C ARG A 193 -9.30 -1.59 -10.77
N SER A 194 -9.81 -0.40 -11.09
CA SER A 194 -9.20 0.88 -10.68
C SER A 194 -9.01 0.97 -9.15
N MET A 195 -7.88 1.56 -8.75
CA MET A 195 -7.52 1.90 -7.37
C MET A 195 -7.69 3.40 -7.09
N ASP A 196 -8.27 4.14 -8.03
CA ASP A 196 -8.47 5.57 -7.89
C ASP A 196 -9.43 5.85 -6.73
N TYR A 197 -9.17 6.95 -6.02
CA TYR A 197 -9.93 7.33 -4.83
C TYR A 197 -11.44 7.30 -5.05
N SER A 198 -11.94 7.88 -6.16
CA SER A 198 -13.37 7.91 -6.49
C SER A 198 -13.99 6.53 -6.63
N THR A 199 -13.24 5.54 -7.12
CA THR A 199 -13.68 4.17 -7.33
C THR A 199 -13.79 3.38 -6.03
N ILE A 200 -12.83 3.56 -5.12
CA ILE A 200 -12.73 2.75 -3.89
C ILE A 200 -13.31 3.43 -2.66
N LYS A 201 -13.56 4.75 -2.69
CA LYS A 201 -13.99 5.56 -1.53
C LYS A 201 -15.13 4.92 -0.74
N TYR A 202 -16.21 4.53 -1.43
CA TYR A 202 -17.39 3.96 -0.76
C TYR A 202 -17.07 2.61 -0.11
N ALA A 203 -16.40 1.71 -0.83
CA ALA A 203 -16.04 0.40 -0.31
C ALA A 203 -15.10 0.52 0.92
N MET A 204 -14.10 1.40 0.85
CA MET A 204 -13.17 1.63 1.95
C MET A 204 -13.84 2.32 3.14
N PHE A 205 -14.84 3.19 2.92
CA PHE A 205 -15.65 3.73 3.99
C PHE A 205 -16.46 2.63 4.71
N GLN A 206 -17.11 1.74 3.95
CA GLN A 206 -17.85 0.63 4.55
C GLN A 206 -16.92 -0.33 5.32
N LEU A 207 -15.73 -0.62 4.77
CA LEU A 207 -14.70 -1.39 5.45
C LEU A 207 -14.27 -0.71 6.76
N THR A 208 -14.00 0.60 6.73
CA THR A 208 -13.63 1.41 7.91
C THR A 208 -14.61 1.19 9.06
N LYS A 209 -15.92 1.18 8.76
CA LYS A 209 -16.95 0.93 9.77
C LYS A 209 -16.90 -0.50 10.31
N ARG A 210 -16.73 -1.50 9.43
CA ARG A 210 -16.71 -2.92 9.82
C ARG A 210 -15.50 -3.31 10.65
N ILE A 211 -14.36 -2.66 10.45
CA ILE A 211 -13.14 -2.93 11.22
C ILE A 211 -12.97 -2.03 12.45
N ARG A 212 -13.92 -1.12 12.70
CA ARG A 212 -13.80 -0.12 13.77
C ARG A 212 -13.78 -0.81 15.13
N ASN A 213 -12.80 -0.46 15.96
CA ASN A 213 -12.66 -0.97 17.34
C ASN A 213 -12.59 -2.50 17.46
N LEU A 214 -12.20 -3.25 16.43
CA LEU A 214 -11.98 -4.69 16.57
C LEU A 214 -10.66 -4.98 17.30
N ASP A 215 -10.61 -6.03 18.11
CA ASP A 215 -9.34 -6.55 18.62
C ASP A 215 -8.53 -7.23 17.49
N ALA A 216 -7.30 -7.67 17.77
CA ALA A 216 -6.43 -8.23 16.72
C ALA A 216 -6.99 -9.52 16.08
N GLY A 217 -7.66 -10.38 16.86
CA GLY A 217 -8.25 -11.62 16.35
C GLY A 217 -9.52 -11.37 15.56
N GLU A 218 -10.42 -10.54 16.11
CA GLU A 218 -11.63 -10.09 15.40
C GLU A 218 -11.28 -9.38 14.09
N LEU A 219 -10.26 -8.53 14.11
CA LEU A 219 -9.77 -7.82 12.93
C LEU A 219 -9.25 -8.79 11.87
N ALA A 220 -8.44 -9.77 12.25
CA ALA A 220 -7.93 -10.78 11.32
C ALA A 220 -9.05 -11.57 10.64
N ALA A 221 -10.02 -12.05 11.42
CA ALA A 221 -11.19 -12.75 10.90
C ALA A 221 -12.01 -11.87 9.95
N GLN A 222 -12.23 -10.60 10.32
CA GLN A 222 -12.95 -9.65 9.46
C GLN A 222 -12.19 -9.39 8.16
N LEU A 223 -10.88 -9.13 8.19
CA LEU A 223 -10.07 -8.89 6.99
C LEU A 223 -9.98 -10.12 6.08
N ALA A 224 -9.90 -11.33 6.66
CA ALA A 224 -9.96 -12.58 5.89
C ALA A 224 -11.29 -12.71 5.14
N LYS A 225 -12.40 -12.41 5.81
CA LYS A 225 -13.73 -12.38 5.19
C LYS A 225 -13.80 -11.35 4.05
N GLU A 226 -13.27 -10.15 4.25
CA GLU A 226 -13.26 -9.11 3.20
C GLU A 226 -12.51 -9.56 1.94
N VAL A 227 -11.40 -10.30 2.08
CA VAL A 227 -10.69 -10.89 0.93
C VAL A 227 -11.53 -11.98 0.27
N GLY A 228 -12.13 -12.88 1.05
CA GLY A 228 -12.99 -13.94 0.53
C GLY A 228 -14.23 -13.42 -0.23
N ASP A 229 -14.78 -12.29 0.20
CA ASP A 229 -15.98 -11.68 -0.38
C ASP A 229 -15.67 -10.75 -1.59
N LEU A 230 -14.41 -10.62 -2.02
CA LEU A 230 -14.04 -9.74 -3.16
C LEU A 230 -14.67 -10.17 -4.49
N GLY A 231 -14.98 -11.46 -4.65
CA GLY A 231 -15.46 -12.03 -5.92
C GLY A 231 -14.43 -11.97 -7.05
N MET A 232 -13.15 -11.83 -6.71
CA MET A 232 -12.01 -11.79 -7.62
C MET A 232 -10.77 -12.31 -6.90
N SER A 233 -9.85 -12.92 -7.66
CA SER A 233 -8.59 -13.47 -7.14
C SER A 233 -7.45 -13.25 -8.13
N ILE A 234 -6.21 -13.43 -7.69
CA ILE A 234 -5.03 -13.24 -8.55
C ILE A 234 -4.95 -14.34 -9.59
N ASP A 235 -5.08 -15.60 -9.17
CA ASP A 235 -5.05 -16.80 -10.01
C ASP A 235 -6.20 -16.80 -11.03
N GLY A 236 -7.40 -16.38 -10.63
CA GLY A 236 -8.58 -16.35 -11.50
C GLY A 236 -8.49 -15.37 -12.67
N ALA A 237 -7.57 -14.40 -12.64
CA ALA A 237 -7.38 -13.40 -13.69
C ALA A 237 -5.94 -13.36 -14.25
N TRP A 238 -5.08 -14.29 -13.85
CA TRP A 238 -3.66 -14.25 -14.19
C TRP A 238 -3.40 -14.41 -15.70
N SER A 239 -4.17 -15.25 -16.39
CA SER A 239 -4.01 -15.53 -17.83
C SER A 239 -4.15 -14.29 -18.72
N ASP A 240 -4.94 -13.31 -18.26
CA ASP A 240 -5.23 -12.07 -18.97
C ASP A 240 -4.30 -10.93 -18.53
N PHE A 241 -3.62 -11.09 -17.39
CA PHE A 241 -2.75 -10.08 -16.82
C PHE A 241 -1.51 -9.87 -17.68
N ARG A 242 -1.30 -8.63 -18.08
CA ARG A 242 -0.20 -8.23 -18.98
C ARG A 242 0.21 -6.79 -18.77
N LEU A 243 1.45 -6.49 -19.14
CA LEU A 243 2.04 -5.15 -19.15
C LEU A 243 1.32 -4.24 -20.13
N ASN A 244 0.85 -3.12 -19.62
CA ASN A 244 0.32 -1.99 -20.37
C ASN A 244 0.45 -0.72 -19.53
N PHE A 245 -0.07 0.40 -20.03
CA PHE A 245 0.03 1.69 -19.36
C PHE A 245 -0.51 1.68 -17.91
N TYR A 246 -1.62 0.99 -17.66
CA TYR A 246 -2.23 0.88 -16.33
C TYR A 246 -1.44 -0.06 -15.41
N THR A 247 -1.04 -1.23 -15.91
CA THR A 247 -0.39 -2.28 -15.09
C THR A 247 1.09 -2.04 -14.86
N LYS A 248 1.75 -1.17 -15.64
CA LYS A 248 3.21 -0.93 -15.59
C LYS A 248 3.74 -0.66 -14.18
N LYS A 249 3.07 0.18 -13.39
CA LYS A 249 3.51 0.45 -12.01
C LYS A 249 3.37 -0.77 -11.11
N TYR A 250 2.27 -1.52 -11.24
CA TYR A 250 2.02 -2.70 -10.42
C TYR A 250 2.99 -3.83 -10.77
N ILE A 251 3.19 -4.12 -12.06
CA ILE A 251 4.12 -5.16 -12.54
C ILE A 251 5.55 -4.85 -12.10
N ARG A 252 6.00 -3.60 -12.21
CA ARG A 252 7.34 -3.23 -11.75
C ARG A 252 7.53 -3.54 -10.26
N HIS A 253 6.61 -3.11 -9.40
CA HIS A 253 6.70 -3.37 -7.95
C HIS A 253 6.49 -4.85 -7.61
N MET A 254 5.66 -5.56 -8.38
CA MET A 254 5.45 -7.01 -8.27
C MET A 254 6.76 -7.75 -8.52
N LEU A 255 7.41 -7.48 -9.65
CA LEU A 255 8.69 -8.09 -10.02
C LEU A 255 9.78 -7.74 -9.01
N ALA A 256 9.81 -6.50 -8.50
CA ALA A 256 10.76 -6.11 -7.45
C ALA A 256 10.60 -6.95 -6.18
N ARG A 257 9.37 -7.18 -5.73
CA ARG A 257 9.08 -7.99 -4.53
C ARG A 257 9.30 -9.48 -4.76
N ILE A 258 8.95 -10.01 -5.93
CA ILE A 258 9.24 -11.40 -6.29
C ILE A 258 10.76 -11.61 -6.34
N THR A 259 11.51 -10.71 -6.97
CA THR A 259 12.97 -10.80 -7.04
C THR A 259 13.58 -10.76 -5.64
N ASP A 260 13.19 -9.78 -4.82
CA ASP A 260 13.64 -9.65 -3.43
C ASP A 260 13.32 -10.89 -2.57
N TYR A 261 12.12 -11.44 -2.70
CA TYR A 261 11.69 -12.66 -2.01
C TYR A 261 12.57 -13.86 -2.36
N VAL A 262 12.82 -14.08 -3.65
CA VAL A 262 13.67 -15.19 -4.12
C VAL A 262 15.12 -14.98 -3.67
N GLU A 263 15.63 -13.75 -3.71
CA GLU A 263 16.98 -13.43 -3.22
C GLU A 263 17.13 -13.70 -1.73
N ARG A 264 16.18 -13.25 -0.90
CA ARG A 264 16.14 -13.52 0.54
C ARG A 264 16.05 -15.02 0.81
N GLY A 265 15.22 -15.75 0.08
CA GLY A 265 15.14 -17.21 0.14
C GLY A 265 16.46 -17.91 -0.21
N CYS A 266 17.28 -17.30 -1.06
CA CYS A 266 18.64 -17.75 -1.38
C CYS A 266 19.71 -17.28 -0.37
N GLY A 267 19.32 -16.69 0.76
CA GLY A 267 20.23 -16.16 1.78
C GLY A 267 21.03 -14.93 1.34
N LYS A 268 20.46 -14.12 0.43
CA LYS A 268 20.95 -12.77 0.10
C LYS A 268 20.15 -11.72 0.90
N PRO A 269 20.63 -10.48 1.07
CA PRO A 269 19.92 -9.46 1.86
C PRO A 269 18.59 -8.97 1.25
N GLY A 270 18.34 -9.26 -0.03
CA GLY A 270 17.22 -8.70 -0.78
C GLY A 270 17.46 -7.24 -1.18
N HIS A 271 16.96 -6.83 -2.34
CA HIS A 271 17.24 -5.51 -2.92
C HIS A 271 15.98 -4.78 -3.40
N TYR A 272 14.81 -5.00 -2.78
CA TYR A 272 13.56 -4.34 -3.16
C TYR A 272 13.71 -2.82 -3.34
N LEU A 273 14.34 -2.13 -2.39
CA LEU A 273 14.51 -0.67 -2.43
C LEU A 273 15.32 -0.20 -3.62
N GLU A 274 16.31 -0.98 -4.07
CA GLU A 274 17.12 -0.67 -5.24
C GLU A 274 16.28 -0.79 -6.52
N TYR A 275 15.47 -1.85 -6.63
CA TYR A 275 14.61 -2.10 -7.78
C TYR A 275 13.53 -1.01 -7.98
N VAL A 276 13.03 -0.42 -6.89
CA VAL A 276 12.00 0.62 -6.96
C VAL A 276 12.56 2.06 -6.94
N ALA A 277 13.88 2.23 -6.79
CA ALA A 277 14.51 3.55 -6.72
C ALA A 277 14.54 4.28 -8.08
N VAL A 278 13.45 4.98 -8.42
CA VAL A 278 13.28 5.70 -9.69
C VAL A 278 14.27 6.88 -9.86
N LYS A 279 14.69 7.50 -8.75
CA LYS A 279 15.60 8.66 -8.76
C LYS A 279 17.09 8.28 -8.65
N SER A 280 17.43 7.00 -8.76
CA SER A 280 18.82 6.54 -8.71
C SER A 280 19.56 6.83 -10.02
N LYS A 281 20.90 6.77 -9.99
CA LYS A 281 21.74 6.93 -11.21
C LYS A 281 21.53 5.79 -12.22
N ARG A 282 21.10 4.62 -11.74
CA ARG A 282 20.85 3.40 -12.52
C ARG A 282 19.51 2.81 -12.10
N PRO A 283 18.38 3.43 -12.49
CA PRO A 283 17.06 2.93 -12.12
C PRO A 283 16.80 1.59 -12.81
N PHE A 284 16.09 0.70 -12.13
CA PHE A 284 15.60 -0.52 -12.74
C PHE A 284 14.35 -0.26 -13.59
N GLU A 285 14.29 -0.91 -14.74
CA GLU A 285 13.18 -0.88 -15.69
C GLU A 285 12.69 -2.31 -15.97
N VAL A 286 11.47 -2.42 -16.50
CA VAL A 286 10.95 -3.70 -16.94
C VAL A 286 11.63 -4.06 -18.26
N GLU A 287 12.29 -5.20 -18.26
CA GLU A 287 12.91 -5.82 -19.43
C GLU A 287 12.00 -6.93 -19.97
N HIS A 288 11.94 -7.05 -21.29
CA HIS A 288 11.26 -8.12 -21.99
C HIS A 288 12.29 -9.14 -22.47
N ILE A 289 12.12 -10.42 -22.10
CA ILE A 289 13.05 -11.48 -22.49
C ILE A 289 13.06 -11.62 -24.02
N ILE A 290 11.88 -11.73 -24.66
CA ILE A 290 11.75 -11.58 -26.12
C ILE A 290 11.55 -10.11 -26.52
N THR A 291 12.26 -9.68 -27.56
CA THR A 291 12.32 -8.30 -28.08
C THR A 291 11.08 -7.92 -28.89
N ASP A 292 10.88 -6.65 -29.24
CA ASP A 292 9.68 -6.16 -29.95
C ASP A 292 9.79 -6.27 -31.49
N HIS A 293 10.23 -7.44 -31.96
CA HIS A 293 10.45 -7.74 -33.37
C HIS A 293 9.55 -8.88 -33.83
N PHE A 294 8.26 -8.59 -34.06
CA PHE A 294 7.26 -9.59 -34.50
C PHE A 294 7.74 -10.39 -35.73
N GLU A 295 8.45 -9.74 -36.65
CA GLU A 295 9.03 -10.36 -37.84
C GLU A 295 10.02 -11.51 -37.54
N TRP A 296 10.55 -11.61 -36.32
CA TRP A 296 11.42 -12.72 -35.91
C TRP A 296 10.66 -13.93 -35.39
N TYR A 297 9.36 -13.79 -35.09
CA TYR A 297 8.55 -14.82 -34.45
C TYR A 297 7.30 -15.20 -35.27
N GLN A 298 7.28 -14.92 -36.57
CA GLN A 298 6.14 -15.21 -37.45
C GLN A 298 5.83 -16.71 -37.60
N ASP A 299 6.80 -17.57 -37.29
CA ASP A 299 6.60 -19.03 -37.25
C ASP A 299 5.82 -19.49 -36.00
N GLU A 300 5.80 -18.67 -34.93
CA GLU A 300 5.15 -18.99 -33.65
C GLU A 300 3.81 -18.26 -33.46
N TYR A 301 3.65 -17.07 -34.03
CA TYR A 301 2.50 -16.20 -33.81
C TYR A 301 1.78 -15.87 -35.12
N GLY A 302 0.45 -15.98 -35.12
CA GLY A 302 -0.37 -15.73 -36.31
C GLY A 302 -0.59 -14.24 -36.59
N SER A 303 -0.40 -13.36 -35.61
CA SER A 303 -0.54 -11.92 -35.78
C SER A 303 0.31 -11.10 -34.80
N ARG A 304 0.49 -9.80 -35.12
CA ARG A 304 1.17 -8.83 -34.26
C ARG A 304 0.48 -8.68 -32.91
N GLU A 305 -0.85 -8.73 -32.89
CA GLU A 305 -1.67 -8.61 -31.67
C GLU A 305 -1.47 -9.83 -30.75
N GLU A 306 -1.42 -11.05 -31.31
CA GLU A 306 -1.15 -12.27 -30.54
C GLU A 306 0.26 -12.23 -29.92
N PHE A 307 1.25 -11.79 -30.70
CA PHE A 307 2.61 -11.58 -30.26
C PHE A 307 2.68 -10.56 -29.11
N GLU A 308 2.08 -9.38 -29.27
CA GLU A 308 2.08 -8.35 -28.22
C GLU A 308 1.34 -8.79 -26.96
N ALA A 309 0.23 -9.52 -27.09
CA ALA A 309 -0.52 -10.05 -25.96
C ALA A 309 0.33 -11.04 -25.15
N THR A 310 1.06 -11.92 -25.83
CA THR A 310 1.95 -12.91 -25.19
C THR A 310 3.21 -12.27 -24.62
N ARG A 311 3.88 -11.43 -25.41
CA ARG A 311 5.11 -10.71 -25.03
C ARG A 311 4.94 -9.88 -23.76
N ASN A 312 3.74 -9.34 -23.52
CA ASN A 312 3.48 -8.53 -22.33
C ASN A 312 3.05 -9.34 -21.10
N ARG A 313 2.99 -10.67 -21.15
CA ARG A 313 2.67 -11.51 -19.97
C ARG A 313 3.80 -11.50 -18.94
N PRO A 314 3.51 -11.66 -17.63
CA PRO A 314 4.52 -11.70 -16.56
C PRO A 314 5.66 -12.69 -16.82
N GLY A 315 5.38 -13.83 -17.48
CA GLY A 315 6.37 -14.81 -17.86
C GLY A 315 7.49 -14.27 -18.75
N ASN A 316 7.27 -13.22 -19.54
CA ASN A 316 8.29 -12.60 -20.39
C ASN A 316 9.02 -11.42 -19.72
N LEU A 317 8.68 -11.09 -18.47
CA LEU A 317 9.13 -9.85 -17.83
C LEU A 317 10.08 -10.14 -16.67
N LEU A 318 11.09 -9.27 -16.53
CA LEU A 318 11.98 -9.19 -15.39
C LEU A 318 12.45 -7.74 -15.19
N LEU A 319 13.28 -7.48 -14.17
CA LEU A 319 13.88 -6.16 -13.96
C LEU A 319 15.36 -6.19 -14.32
N LEU A 320 15.84 -5.15 -14.99
CA LEU A 320 17.27 -4.87 -15.15
C LEU A 320 17.53 -3.39 -14.92
N ASP A 321 18.75 -3.05 -14.50
CA ASP A 321 19.14 -1.65 -14.46
C ASP A 321 19.16 -1.07 -15.87
N LYS A 322 18.78 0.20 -15.98
CA LYS A 322 18.62 0.89 -17.26
C LYS A 322 19.85 0.82 -18.18
N SER A 323 21.06 0.86 -17.61
CA SER A 323 22.28 0.82 -18.41
C SER A 323 22.52 -0.56 -18.98
N THR A 324 22.31 -1.61 -18.18
CA THR A 324 22.40 -3.00 -18.64
C THR A 324 21.31 -3.28 -19.66
N ASN A 325 20.08 -2.84 -19.41
CA ASN A 325 18.96 -3.01 -20.32
C ASN A 325 19.24 -2.36 -21.69
N ALA A 326 19.77 -1.13 -21.69
CA ALA A 326 20.18 -0.46 -22.92
C ALA A 326 21.36 -1.16 -23.64
N SER A 327 22.22 -1.88 -22.92
CA SER A 327 23.38 -2.56 -23.51
C SER A 327 23.02 -3.84 -24.25
N ILE A 328 21.97 -4.56 -23.81
CA ILE A 328 21.45 -5.74 -24.50
C ILE A 328 20.44 -5.38 -25.58
N ASN A 329 19.85 -4.17 -25.53
CA ASN A 329 18.99 -3.62 -26.59
C ASN A 329 17.96 -4.65 -27.13
N ASP A 330 17.95 -4.88 -28.45
CA ASP A 330 17.11 -5.87 -29.12
C ASP A 330 17.85 -7.19 -29.43
N ASP A 331 18.81 -7.57 -28.60
CA ASP A 331 19.50 -8.85 -28.71
C ASP A 331 18.51 -10.03 -28.63
N ARG A 332 18.81 -11.13 -29.34
CA ARG A 332 18.01 -12.35 -29.23
C ARG A 332 18.30 -13.06 -27.91
N TYR A 333 17.36 -13.89 -27.45
CA TYR A 333 17.45 -14.58 -26.16
C TYR A 333 18.83 -15.24 -25.88
N PRO A 334 19.46 -15.99 -26.81
CA PRO A 334 20.77 -16.59 -26.57
C PRO A 334 21.87 -15.57 -26.24
N ASP A 335 21.82 -14.38 -26.86
CA ASP A 335 22.80 -13.31 -26.69
C ASP A 335 22.59 -12.55 -25.37
N LYS A 336 21.38 -12.61 -24.80
CA LYS A 336 21.07 -12.05 -23.46
C LYS A 336 21.58 -12.92 -22.31
N LEU A 337 21.72 -14.23 -22.51
CA LEU A 337 22.08 -15.19 -21.45
C LEU A 337 23.39 -14.86 -20.70
N PRO A 338 24.50 -14.47 -21.37
CA PRO A 338 25.72 -14.07 -20.68
C PRO A 338 25.52 -12.90 -19.72
N VAL A 339 24.67 -11.92 -20.09
CA VAL A 339 24.34 -10.79 -19.23
C VAL A 339 23.43 -11.22 -18.08
N TYR A 340 22.39 -12.00 -18.38
CA TYR A 340 21.42 -12.48 -17.40
C TYR A 340 22.04 -13.32 -16.28
N GLY A 341 23.06 -14.12 -16.60
CA GLY A 341 23.81 -14.95 -15.66
C GLY A 341 25.00 -14.26 -14.99
N SER A 342 25.31 -13.01 -15.37
CA SER A 342 26.40 -12.22 -14.79
C SER A 342 25.96 -11.43 -13.56
N GLU A 343 26.90 -10.72 -12.94
CA GLU A 343 26.65 -9.74 -11.88
C GLU A 343 25.75 -8.56 -12.29
N LYS A 344 25.51 -8.37 -13.60
CA LYS A 344 24.57 -7.36 -14.11
C LYS A 344 23.11 -7.83 -14.09
N GLY A 345 22.88 -9.13 -13.95
CA GLY A 345 21.56 -9.71 -13.79
C GLY A 345 21.09 -9.70 -12.33
N ASN A 346 19.97 -10.37 -12.09
CA ASN A 346 19.47 -10.70 -10.75
C ASN A 346 19.07 -12.18 -10.69
N VAL A 347 18.51 -12.64 -9.56
CA VAL A 347 18.17 -14.05 -9.39
C VAL A 347 17.15 -14.56 -10.42
N LEU A 348 16.20 -13.72 -10.86
CA LEU A 348 15.19 -14.14 -11.85
C LEU A 348 15.74 -14.20 -13.27
N SER A 349 16.69 -13.31 -13.64
CA SER A 349 17.38 -13.42 -14.93
C SER A 349 18.36 -14.58 -14.93
N ALA A 350 19.12 -14.77 -13.84
CA ALA A 350 20.09 -15.85 -13.72
C ALA A 350 19.42 -17.23 -13.72
N ALA A 351 18.19 -17.34 -13.20
CA ALA A 351 17.40 -18.57 -13.24
C ALA A 351 17.05 -19.03 -14.67
N LEU A 352 17.18 -18.19 -15.70
CA LEU A 352 17.01 -18.58 -17.10
C LEU A 352 18.24 -19.34 -17.64
N VAL A 353 19.39 -19.24 -16.97
CA VAL A 353 20.70 -19.71 -17.46
C VAL A 353 21.06 -21.07 -16.85
N ALA A 354 21.33 -22.08 -17.69
CA ALA A 354 21.61 -23.45 -17.24
C ALA A 354 22.81 -23.57 -16.28
N SER A 355 23.84 -22.74 -16.44
CA SER A 355 25.03 -22.74 -15.56
C SER A 355 24.72 -22.33 -14.12
N TRP A 356 23.65 -21.56 -13.90
CA TRP A 356 23.22 -21.12 -12.56
C TRP A 356 22.85 -22.29 -11.65
N TYR A 357 22.28 -23.34 -12.23
CA TYR A 357 21.83 -24.54 -11.52
C TYR A 357 23.01 -25.46 -11.12
N ARG A 358 24.21 -25.25 -11.65
CA ARG A 358 25.39 -26.08 -11.33
C ARG A 358 26.21 -25.53 -10.17
N HIS A 359 26.23 -24.21 -9.99
CA HIS A 359 27.15 -23.53 -9.06
C HIS A 359 26.43 -22.69 -7.99
N ASN A 360 25.17 -23.02 -7.67
CA ASN A 360 24.40 -22.26 -6.68
C ASN A 360 23.62 -23.16 -5.71
N PRO A 361 24.29 -23.75 -4.69
CA PRO A 361 23.64 -24.64 -3.72
C PRO A 361 22.54 -23.96 -2.89
N ARG A 362 22.64 -22.63 -2.67
CA ARG A 362 21.61 -21.89 -1.94
C ARG A 362 20.32 -21.76 -2.75
N PHE A 363 20.44 -21.49 -4.05
CA PHE A 363 19.30 -21.48 -4.97
C PHE A 363 18.68 -22.87 -5.11
N LEU A 364 19.49 -23.92 -5.27
CA LEU A 364 19.01 -25.31 -5.32
C LEU A 364 18.24 -25.69 -4.05
N ARG A 365 18.75 -25.30 -2.87
CA ARG A 365 18.07 -25.50 -1.60
C ARG A 365 16.75 -24.72 -1.52
N PHE A 366 16.75 -23.44 -1.89
CA PHE A 366 15.52 -22.64 -1.93
C PHE A 366 14.45 -23.27 -2.81
N MET A 367 14.80 -23.74 -4.01
CA MET A 367 13.86 -24.42 -4.89
C MET A 367 13.30 -25.69 -4.27
N ALA A 368 14.15 -26.50 -3.63
CA ALA A 368 13.73 -27.73 -2.97
C ALA A 368 12.82 -27.47 -1.76
N ASP A 369 13.13 -26.44 -0.96
CA ASP A 369 12.38 -26.09 0.25
C ASP A 369 11.04 -25.40 -0.09
N ALA A 370 11.02 -24.55 -1.11
CA ALA A 370 9.85 -23.74 -1.47
C ALA A 370 8.94 -24.38 -2.54
N GLY A 371 9.45 -25.36 -3.30
CA GLY A 371 8.68 -26.09 -4.31
C GLY A 371 8.33 -25.30 -5.57
N PHE A 372 9.11 -24.26 -5.91
CA PHE A 372 8.90 -23.48 -7.13
C PHE A 372 9.58 -24.12 -8.35
N ASP A 373 8.86 -24.22 -9.46
CA ASP A 373 9.31 -24.84 -10.72
C ASP A 373 10.21 -23.91 -11.55
N PHE A 374 11.33 -23.49 -10.96
CA PHE A 374 12.39 -22.80 -11.69
C PHE A 374 13.12 -23.78 -12.62
N LYS A 375 13.32 -23.36 -13.87
CA LYS A 375 14.16 -24.10 -14.82
C LYS A 375 14.91 -23.16 -15.77
N PRO A 376 16.06 -23.61 -16.30
CA PRO A 376 16.71 -22.90 -17.41
C PRO A 376 15.97 -23.17 -18.72
N TYR A 377 16.18 -22.30 -19.71
CA TYR A 377 15.60 -22.46 -21.04
C TYR A 377 16.69 -22.32 -22.11
N ASP A 378 16.73 -23.24 -23.08
CA ASP A 378 17.66 -23.20 -24.21
C ASP A 378 17.17 -22.28 -25.34
N SER A 379 15.85 -22.23 -25.53
CA SER A 379 15.11 -21.30 -26.39
C SER A 379 14.10 -20.52 -25.56
N PHE A 380 13.57 -19.42 -26.09
CA PHE A 380 12.53 -18.67 -25.38
C PHE A 380 11.55 -18.07 -26.37
N GLY A 381 10.32 -18.60 -26.35
CA GLY A 381 9.23 -18.21 -27.22
C GLY A 381 7.89 -18.32 -26.50
N ARG A 382 6.82 -18.59 -27.24
CA ARG A 382 5.45 -18.60 -26.71
C ARG A 382 5.27 -19.57 -25.54
N ASP A 383 5.80 -20.77 -25.68
CA ASP A 383 5.56 -21.87 -24.75
C ASP A 383 6.36 -21.67 -23.45
N GLU A 384 7.62 -21.20 -23.55
CA GLU A 384 8.43 -20.85 -22.38
C GLU A 384 7.88 -19.64 -21.62
N ILE A 385 7.30 -18.67 -22.32
CA ILE A 385 6.59 -17.55 -21.68
C ILE A 385 5.39 -18.07 -20.88
N ALA A 386 4.61 -18.98 -21.44
CA ALA A 386 3.44 -19.55 -20.75
C ALA A 386 3.88 -20.30 -19.48
N GLU A 387 4.90 -21.14 -19.58
CA GLU A 387 5.42 -21.89 -18.45
C GLU A 387 6.01 -20.99 -17.36
N ARG A 388 6.89 -20.05 -17.74
CA ARG A 388 7.44 -19.08 -16.79
C ARG A 388 6.33 -18.21 -16.18
N SER A 389 5.24 -17.94 -16.91
CA SER A 389 4.10 -17.21 -16.35
C SER A 389 3.46 -17.96 -15.18
N GLY A 390 3.40 -19.29 -15.21
CA GLY A 390 2.93 -20.11 -14.08
C GLY A 390 3.88 -20.09 -12.88
N LEU A 391 5.20 -20.05 -13.11
CA LEU A 391 6.18 -19.82 -12.05
C LEU A 391 5.99 -18.45 -11.38
N VAL A 392 5.85 -17.38 -12.18
CA VAL A 392 5.65 -16.02 -11.66
C VAL A 392 4.32 -15.91 -10.93
N GLU A 393 3.27 -16.61 -11.40
CA GLU A 393 1.99 -16.73 -10.69
C GLU A 393 2.16 -17.34 -9.31
N SER A 394 2.85 -18.47 -9.23
CA SER A 394 3.08 -19.19 -7.97
C SER A 394 3.85 -18.34 -6.97
N LEU A 395 4.87 -17.61 -7.44
CA LEU A 395 5.61 -16.64 -6.64
C LEU A 395 4.73 -15.47 -6.18
N ALA A 396 3.82 -15.01 -7.04
CA ALA A 396 2.86 -13.97 -6.68
C ALA A 396 1.88 -14.46 -5.62
N LEU A 397 1.32 -15.67 -5.76
CA LEU A 397 0.42 -16.26 -4.78
C LEU A 397 1.12 -16.45 -3.42
N ALA A 398 2.39 -16.86 -3.40
CA ALA A 398 3.17 -16.93 -2.16
C ALA A 398 3.27 -15.57 -1.44
N LEU A 399 3.35 -14.47 -2.19
CA LEU A 399 3.44 -13.11 -1.63
C LEU A 399 2.08 -12.50 -1.27
N TRP A 400 0.99 -12.89 -1.93
CA TRP A 400 -0.32 -12.23 -1.82
C TRP A 400 -1.48 -13.15 -1.40
N THR A 401 -1.16 -14.29 -0.80
CA THR A 401 -2.15 -15.11 -0.06
C THR A 401 -2.38 -14.54 1.35
N PRO A 402 -3.63 -14.51 1.84
CA PRO A 402 -3.94 -14.10 3.21
C PRO A 402 -3.24 -14.94 4.28
N ASP A 403 -2.60 -14.26 5.24
CA ASP A 403 -1.86 -14.83 6.37
C ASP A 403 -2.28 -14.19 7.71
N PHE A 404 -3.48 -13.59 7.76
CA PHE A 404 -3.93 -12.75 8.87
C PHE A 404 -3.93 -13.46 10.23
N ASP A 405 -4.32 -14.74 10.28
CA ASP A 405 -4.32 -15.51 11.53
C ASP A 405 -2.90 -15.67 12.10
N ASN A 406 -1.91 -15.86 11.23
CA ASN A 406 -0.51 -15.96 11.65
C ASN A 406 -0.01 -14.62 12.20
N LEU A 407 -0.30 -13.52 11.50
CA LEU A 407 0.06 -12.16 11.94
C LEU A 407 -0.66 -11.77 13.24
N ALA A 408 -1.91 -12.20 13.42
CA ALA A 408 -2.66 -11.96 14.64
C ALA A 408 -2.10 -12.74 15.84
N ALA A 409 -1.61 -13.96 15.62
CA ALA A 409 -1.02 -14.80 16.67
C ALA A 409 0.41 -14.36 17.03
N ASN A 410 1.28 -14.26 16.03
CA ASN A 410 2.72 -14.09 16.22
C ASN A 410 3.18 -12.63 16.24
N GLY A 411 2.32 -11.69 15.82
CA GLY A 411 2.65 -10.27 15.78
C GLY A 411 3.76 -9.95 14.79
N ILE A 412 4.60 -8.97 15.14
CA ILE A 412 5.77 -8.59 14.36
C ILE A 412 6.89 -9.59 14.71
N ALA A 413 7.51 -10.22 13.71
CA ALA A 413 8.70 -11.04 13.93
C ALA A 413 9.81 -10.22 14.62
N GLU A 414 10.44 -10.79 15.65
CA GLU A 414 11.47 -10.12 16.47
C GLU A 414 12.69 -9.64 15.67
#